data_AF-F5Z5H3-F1
#
_entry.id   AF-F5Z5H3-F1
#
_cell.length_a   1.000
_cell.length_b   1.000
_cell.length_c   1.000
_cell.angle_alpha   90.00
_cell.angle_beta   90.00
_cell.angle_gamma   90.00
#
_symmetry.space_group_name_H-M   'P 1'
#
loop_
_entity.id
_entity.type
_entity.pdbx_description
1 polymer ?
#
loop_
_entity_poly.entity_id
_entity_poly.type
_entity_poly.pdbx_seq_one_letter_code
_entity_poly.pdbx_strand_id
1 'polypeptide(L)'
;MTNLKVVERSTHFFSDDEDCIALYEHNDSYIYYVRNYVSQTEFIIISHALMDTLPEQARTLTGVYVTMHFGVLKYFQDEVTHHVMTKGLLAHFHYLFNCTVSRFIEQL
;
A
#
# COMPACT_ATOMS: atom_id res chain seq x y z
N MET A 1 -23.88 -19.78 -18.36
CA MET A 1 -23.37 -19.94 -16.99
C MET A 1 -21.87 -20.20 -17.08
N THR A 2 -21.07 -19.15 -17.10
CA THR A 2 -19.61 -19.24 -17.21
C THR A 2 -19.03 -19.29 -15.81
N ASN A 3 -18.36 -20.40 -15.51
CA ASN A 3 -17.61 -20.64 -14.29
C ASN A 3 -16.54 -19.56 -14.11
N LEU A 4 -16.83 -18.56 -13.26
CA LEU A 4 -15.83 -17.69 -12.66
C LEU A 4 -15.04 -18.54 -11.68
N LYS A 5 -13.95 -19.15 -12.15
CA LYS A 5 -12.89 -19.63 -11.27
C LYS A 5 -12.39 -18.40 -10.50
N VAL A 6 -12.78 -18.32 -9.23
CA VAL A 6 -12.11 -17.51 -8.23
C VAL A 6 -10.68 -18.00 -8.21
N VAL A 7 -9.82 -17.31 -8.97
CA VAL A 7 -8.38 -17.47 -8.86
C VAL A 7 -8.03 -16.77 -7.55
N GLU A 8 -7.67 -17.56 -6.54
CA GLU A 8 -6.97 -17.08 -5.36
C GLU A 8 -5.77 -16.27 -5.85
N ARG A 9 -5.91 -14.94 -5.82
CA ARG A 9 -4.91 -14.00 -6.35
C ARG A 9 -3.76 -13.94 -5.37
N SER A 10 -2.65 -14.52 -5.78
CA SER A 10 -1.33 -14.29 -5.20
C SER A 10 -1.13 -12.79 -4.97
N THR A 11 -0.75 -12.42 -3.75
CA THR A 11 -0.65 -11.06 -3.21
C THR A 11 0.41 -10.16 -3.87
N HIS A 12 0.99 -10.53 -5.02
CA HIS A 12 2.05 -9.78 -5.70
C HIS A 12 1.76 -9.68 -7.20
N PHE A 13 1.24 -8.53 -7.62
CA PHE A 13 1.15 -8.18 -9.04
C PHE A 13 2.39 -7.37 -9.42
N PHE A 14 3.34 -8.04 -10.08
CA PHE A 14 4.34 -7.37 -10.91
C PHE A 14 3.78 -7.39 -12.32
N SER A 15 3.29 -6.25 -12.79
CA SER A 15 3.05 -6.03 -14.22
C SER A 15 4.24 -5.26 -14.76
N ASP A 16 4.63 -5.44 -16.02
CA ASP A 16 5.67 -4.59 -16.64
C ASP A 16 5.30 -3.09 -16.56
N ASP A 17 4.00 -2.80 -16.45
CA ASP A 17 3.43 -1.46 -16.41
C ASP A 17 3.27 -0.89 -14.99
N GLU A 18 3.32 -1.71 -13.94
CA GLU A 18 3.14 -1.28 -12.55
C GLU A 18 3.77 -2.21 -11.52
N ASP A 19 4.35 -1.59 -10.48
CA ASP A 19 4.75 -2.29 -9.26
C ASP A 19 3.74 -2.05 -8.14
N CYS A 20 3.37 -3.12 -7.45
CA CYS A 20 2.46 -3.08 -6.31
C CYS A 20 3.04 -3.82 -5.10
N ILE A 21 2.99 -3.18 -3.93
CA ILE A 21 3.41 -3.77 -2.65
C ILE A 21 2.33 -3.59 -1.58
N ALA A 22 2.04 -4.67 -0.85
CA ALA A 22 1.24 -4.64 0.37
C ALA A 22 2.08 -4.03 1.51
N LEU A 23 1.81 -2.77 1.86
CA LEU A 23 2.38 -2.15 3.05
C LEU A 23 1.74 -2.72 4.31
N TYR A 24 0.46 -3.09 4.24
CA TYR A 24 -0.26 -3.78 5.29
C TYR A 24 -1.37 -4.63 4.67
N GLU A 25 -1.61 -5.82 5.21
CA GLU A 25 -2.75 -6.67 4.84
C GLU A 25 -3.14 -7.59 5.99
N HIS A 26 -4.38 -7.48 6.44
CA HIS A 26 -5.00 -8.36 7.42
C HIS A 26 -6.52 -8.39 7.23
N ASN A 27 -7.06 -9.54 6.80
CA ASN A 27 -8.49 -9.70 6.45
C ASN A 27 -8.94 -8.64 5.41
N ASP A 28 -9.98 -7.86 5.72
CA ASP A 28 -10.49 -6.79 4.85
C ASP A 28 -9.76 -5.45 5.02
N SER A 29 -8.73 -5.40 5.87
CA SER A 29 -7.92 -4.21 6.13
C SER A 29 -6.60 -4.28 5.37
N TYR A 30 -6.39 -3.34 4.45
CA TYR A 30 -5.18 -3.33 3.62
C TYR A 30 -4.70 -1.91 3.29
N ILE A 31 -3.39 -1.81 3.06
CA ILE A 31 -2.71 -0.63 2.53
C ILE A 31 -1.81 -1.12 1.40
N TYR A 32 -2.13 -0.72 0.17
CA TYR A 32 -1.33 -1.02 -1.02
C TYR A 32 -0.64 0.23 -1.52
N TYR A 33 0.65 0.14 -1.82
CA TYR A 33 1.34 1.14 -2.62
C TYR A 33 1.41 0.64 -4.06
N VAL A 34 1.10 1.53 -4.99
CA VAL A 34 1.15 1.28 -6.43
C VAL A 34 2.01 2.36 -7.10
N ARG A 35 2.99 1.93 -7.86
CA ARG A 35 3.77 2.75 -8.78
C ARG A 35 3.42 2.33 -10.20
N ASN A 36 2.72 3.20 -10.93
CA ASN A 36 2.36 2.96 -12.32
C ASN A 36 3.35 3.68 -13.25
N TYR A 37 4.04 2.91 -14.09
CA TYR A 37 5.09 3.41 -14.98
C TYR A 37 4.53 4.06 -16.24
N VAL A 38 3.34 3.63 -16.70
CA VAL A 38 2.68 4.16 -17.90
C VAL A 38 2.16 5.58 -17.65
N SER A 39 1.46 5.79 -16.54
CA SER A 39 0.95 7.12 -16.16
C SER A 39 1.96 7.96 -15.38
N GLN A 40 3.11 7.39 -15.01
CA GLN A 40 4.13 8.03 -14.15
C GLN A 40 3.53 8.54 -12.83
N THR A 41 2.61 7.78 -12.25
CA THR A 41 1.91 8.15 -11.02
C THR A 41 2.12 7.11 -9.95
N GLU A 42 2.25 7.60 -8.72
CA GLU A 42 2.29 6.78 -7.52
C GLU A 42 1.11 7.13 -6.63
N PHE A 43 0.49 6.12 -6.05
CA PHE A 43 -0.60 6.28 -5.12
C PHE A 43 -0.67 5.13 -4.14
N ILE A 44 -1.38 5.36 -3.04
CA ILE A 44 -1.68 4.36 -2.03
C ILE A 44 -3.18 4.13 -2.01
N ILE A 45 -3.58 2.88 -1.84
CA ILE A 45 -4.96 2.49 -1.60
C ILE A 45 -5.06 1.98 -0.17
N ILE A 46 -5.93 2.62 0.62
CA ILE A 46 -6.28 2.21 1.98
C ILE A 46 -7.70 1.68 1.94
N SER A 47 -7.93 0.50 2.53
CA SER A 47 -9.28 -0.06 2.60
C SER A 47 -10.23 0.83 3.42
N HIS A 48 -11.53 0.78 3.12
CA HIS A 48 -12.52 1.60 3.83
C HIS A 48 -12.47 1.40 5.35
N ALA A 49 -12.28 0.16 5.81
CA ALA A 49 -12.18 -0.15 7.23
C ALA A 49 -11.03 0.59 7.94
N LEU A 50 -9.87 0.69 7.30
CA LEU A 50 -8.73 1.46 7.83
C LEU A 50 -8.92 2.97 7.65
N MET A 51 -9.55 3.38 6.55
CA MET A 51 -9.82 4.79 6.32
C MET A 51 -10.75 5.38 7.40
N ASP A 52 -11.70 4.59 7.90
CA ASP A 52 -12.60 4.99 8.97
C ASP A 52 -11.90 5.22 10.32
N THR A 53 -10.69 4.68 10.52
CA THR A 53 -9.89 4.93 11.73
C THR A 53 -9.08 6.22 11.66
N LEU A 54 -8.93 6.81 10.47
CA LEU A 54 -8.20 8.06 10.28
C LEU A 54 -8.98 9.27 10.81
N PRO A 55 -8.31 10.38 11.16
CA PRO A 55 -8.98 11.66 11.39
C PRO A 55 -9.74 12.10 10.14
N GLU A 56 -10.89 12.75 10.31
CA GLU A 56 -11.77 13.17 9.19
C GLU A 56 -11.03 14.00 8.13
N GLN A 57 -10.14 14.91 8.55
CA GLN A 57 -9.31 15.71 7.63
C GLN A 57 -8.33 14.89 6.76
N ALA A 58 -8.03 13.65 7.14
CA ALA A 58 -7.13 12.77 6.42
C ALA A 58 -7.87 11.68 5.62
N ARG A 59 -9.21 11.66 5.63
CA ARG A 59 -10.01 10.69 4.86
C ARG A 59 -10.21 11.20 3.43
N THR A 60 -10.15 10.28 2.47
CA THR A 60 -10.57 10.56 1.09
C THR A 60 -11.91 9.87 0.81
N LEU A 61 -12.59 10.24 -0.26
CA LEU A 61 -13.85 9.57 -0.64
C LEU A 61 -13.63 8.13 -1.11
N THR A 62 -12.45 7.85 -1.68
CA THR A 62 -12.16 6.60 -2.41
C THR A 62 -11.13 5.72 -1.72
N GLY A 63 -10.52 6.15 -0.62
CA GLY A 63 -9.38 5.47 -0.01
C GLY A 63 -8.09 5.57 -0.83
N VAL A 64 -8.07 6.38 -1.89
CA VAL A 64 -6.88 6.59 -2.74
C VAL A 64 -6.16 7.86 -2.32
N TYR A 65 -4.86 7.75 -2.10
CA TYR A 65 -3.97 8.81 -1.65
C TYR A 65 -2.86 8.98 -2.67
N VAL A 66 -2.70 10.18 -3.23
CA VAL A 66 -1.56 10.52 -4.10
C VAL A 66 -0.35 10.92 -3.26
N THR A 67 0.82 11.03 -3.88
CA THR A 67 2.12 11.30 -3.23
C THR A 67 2.09 12.42 -2.20
N MET A 68 1.43 13.55 -2.48
CA MET A 68 1.31 14.68 -1.54
C MET A 68 0.52 14.36 -0.25
N HIS A 69 -0.19 13.23 -0.21
CA HIS A 69 -0.98 12.77 0.92
C HIS A 69 -0.42 11.51 1.58
N PHE A 70 0.77 11.05 1.19
CA PHE A 70 1.39 9.87 1.79
C PHE A 70 1.68 10.01 3.28
N GLY A 71 1.70 11.24 3.82
CA GLY A 71 1.73 11.49 5.26
C GLY A 71 0.65 10.74 6.06
N VAL A 72 -0.43 10.29 5.42
CA VAL A 72 -1.44 9.40 6.02
C VAL A 72 -0.83 8.09 6.56
N LEU A 73 0.27 7.59 5.97
CA LEU A 73 0.93 6.36 6.43
C LEU A 73 1.53 6.50 7.82
N LYS A 74 1.77 7.72 8.33
CA LYS A 74 2.25 7.93 9.70
C LYS A 74 1.27 7.41 10.75
N TYR A 75 -0.03 7.37 10.45
CA TYR A 75 -1.03 6.78 11.35
C TYR A 75 -0.96 5.25 11.43
N PHE A 76 -0.28 4.61 10.48
CA PHE A 76 -0.15 3.16 10.37
C PHE A 76 1.31 2.70 10.40
N GLN A 77 2.20 3.51 10.98
CA GLN A 77 3.65 3.26 10.93
C GLN A 77 4.00 1.90 11.52
N ASP A 78 3.42 1.55 12.67
CA ASP A 78 3.73 0.32 13.39
C ASP A 78 3.23 -0.90 12.61
N GLU A 79 2.02 -0.82 12.07
CA GLU A 79 1.40 -1.85 11.24
C GLU A 79 2.20 -2.08 9.96
N VAL A 80 2.58 -1.02 9.26
CA VAL A 80 3.37 -1.10 8.02
C VAL A 80 4.76 -1.66 8.31
N THR A 81 5.42 -1.16 9.36
CA THR A 81 6.75 -1.66 9.74
C THR A 81 6.70 -3.13 10.11
N HIS A 82 5.72 -3.54 10.92
CA HIS A 82 5.56 -4.93 11.33
C HIS A 82 5.28 -5.83 10.13
N HIS A 83 4.37 -5.43 9.23
CA HIS A 83 4.00 -6.23 8.07
C HIS A 83 5.17 -6.41 7.10
N VAL A 84 5.87 -5.32 6.74
CA VAL A 84 7.01 -5.38 5.82
C VAL A 84 8.15 -6.24 6.37
N MET A 85 8.42 -6.16 7.68
CA MET A 85 9.46 -6.93 8.34
C MET A 85 9.12 -8.42 8.46
N THR A 86 7.86 -8.75 8.74
CA THR A 86 7.43 -10.15 8.99
C THR A 86 7.11 -10.92 7.71
N LYS A 87 6.65 -10.24 6.66
CA LYS A 87 6.27 -10.87 5.39
C LYS A 87 7.41 -11.00 4.38
N GLY A 88 8.63 -10.64 4.76
CA GLY A 88 9.81 -10.74 3.89
C GLY A 88 9.81 -9.72 2.74
N LEU A 89 9.07 -8.62 2.88
CA LEU A 89 8.90 -7.61 1.82
C LEU A 89 10.02 -6.58 1.78
N LEU A 90 11.02 -6.66 2.68
CA LEU A 90 12.09 -5.67 2.81
C LEU A 90 12.88 -5.42 1.52
N ALA A 91 13.17 -6.48 0.75
CA ALA A 91 13.92 -6.33 -0.50
C ALA A 91 13.10 -5.55 -1.55
N HIS A 92 11.80 -5.86 -1.66
CA HIS A 92 10.89 -5.17 -2.57
C HIS A 92 10.64 -3.72 -2.11
N PHE A 93 10.45 -3.52 -0.82
CA PHE A 93 10.33 -2.19 -0.23
C PHE A 93 11.57 -1.33 -0.52
N HIS A 94 12.76 -1.88 -0.30
CA HIS A 94 14.01 -1.16 -0.57
C HIS A 94 14.19 -0.89 -2.07
N TYR A 95 13.75 -1.79 -2.95
CA TYR A 95 13.74 -1.56 -4.39
C TYR A 95 12.85 -0.36 -4.78
N LEU A 96 11.65 -0.25 -4.19
CA LEU A 96 10.70 0.80 -4.52
C LEU A 96 11.08 2.17 -3.93
N PHE A 97 11.49 2.19 -2.66
CA PHE A 97 11.67 3.43 -1.89
C PHE A 97 13.14 3.82 -1.68
N ASN A 98 14.09 2.93 -2.01
CA ASN A 98 15.53 3.13 -1.84
C ASN A 98 15.94 3.57 -0.42
N CYS A 99 15.19 3.13 0.60
CA CYS A 99 15.44 3.42 2.01
C CYS A 99 14.78 2.36 2.92
N THR A 100 15.05 2.44 4.21
CA THR A 100 14.40 1.61 5.24
C THR A 100 12.98 2.11 5.52
N VAL A 101 12.12 1.24 6.05
CA VAL A 101 10.72 1.61 6.38
C VAL A 101 10.66 2.79 7.34
N SER A 102 11.47 2.80 8.40
CA SER A 102 11.51 3.92 9.36
C SER A 102 11.89 5.24 8.69
N ARG A 103 12.93 5.22 7.84
CA ARG A 103 13.38 6.41 7.12
C ARG A 103 12.36 6.89 6.10
N PHE A 104 11.66 5.97 5.44
CA PHE A 104 10.56 6.31 4.55
C PHE A 104 9.48 7.08 5.30
N ILE A 105 8.98 6.55 6.43
CA ILE A 105 7.93 7.20 7.22
C ILE A 105 8.37 8.56 7.78
N GLU A 106 9.63 8.71 8.19
CA GLU A 106 10.20 9.99 8.64
C GLU A 106 10.22 11.06 7.55
N GLN A 107 10.30 10.67 6.27
CA GLN A 107 10.36 11.57 5.12
C GLN A 107 8.98 11.99 4.57
N LEU A 108 7.90 11.31 4.98
CA LEU A 108 6.51 11.64 4.63
C LEU A 108 6.01 12.89 5.38
#